data_AF-A0A9P9BJT2-F1
#
_entry.id   AF-A0A9P9BJT2-F1
#
_cell.length_a   1.000
_cell.length_b   1.000
_cell.length_c   1.000
_cell.angle_alpha   90.00
_cell.angle_beta   90.00
_cell.angle_gamma   90.00
#
_symmetry.space_group_name_H-M   'P 1'
#
loop_
_entity.id
_entity.type
_entity.pdbx_description
1 polymer ?
#
loop_
_entity_poly.entity_id
_entity_poly.type
_entity_poly.pdbx_seq_one_letter_code
_entity_poly.pdbx_strand_id
1 'polypeptide(L)'
;MAEHTQIAFGDRNRGVQVGLNSGSITNEFHVPPERPETPPKPCLTIPFRRDADFVNRDTLLDQIQDACSRPASRVALVGLGGVGKSQLAIEYAYRTNDVATQKSRPTWVFWIHAETRARVEEGFRALADTVKLPGRKQPDADVLQLVEQWLRGIENGPWLLILDNADNVSVLFDTERGSTSAANATVANDSRGRALWTYLPQSSHGSILITTRNEKVAEKLTGGGKSIRVQPMDKEHALTLLKKKTGNKPDMENGVALVEALEYIPLAISQAGAYIRQQAPRTPRTPIRKYLEDFQKNEQRKFSLLNRDEGDLRRDRDASNSVIVTWQISFESIRSERPSAADLLSLMSFFDRPGIPESLVRPLGYLSSKDRDTHYSESERNEEDSDIDERSDFGSESNSSSASSASEDSVGQSFEDDLQMLRSYSLISMDETGEVFEMHSLVQLATRRWLSTEERVELFRNSL
;
A
#
# COMPACT_ATOMS: atom_id res chain seq x y z
N MET A 1 1.01 68.58 2.19
CA MET A 1 -0.06 67.81 1.54
C MET A 1 0.57 67.11 0.36
N ALA A 2 0.80 65.80 0.43
CA ALA A 2 1.33 65.03 -0.70
C ALA A 2 0.15 64.57 -1.55
N GLU A 3 0.11 64.99 -2.81
CA GLU A 3 -0.87 64.51 -3.79
C GLU A 3 -0.61 63.03 -4.08
N HIS A 4 -1.58 62.17 -3.75
CA HIS A 4 -1.58 60.78 -4.19
C HIS A 4 -2.14 60.72 -5.61
N THR A 5 -1.26 60.64 -6.60
CA THR A 5 -1.66 60.43 -8.00
C THR A 5 -1.98 58.96 -8.21
N GLN A 6 -3.27 58.62 -8.33
CA GLN A 6 -3.72 57.27 -8.66
C GLN A 6 -3.87 57.16 -10.19
N ILE A 7 -3.13 56.24 -10.81
CA ILE A 7 -3.19 55.97 -12.25
C ILE A 7 -3.83 54.60 -12.47
N ALA A 8 -4.93 54.56 -13.23
CA ALA A 8 -5.60 53.31 -13.60
C ALA A 8 -5.43 53.04 -15.10
N PHE A 9 -5.17 51.78 -15.46
CA PHE A 9 -5.05 51.30 -16.83
C PHE A 9 -6.19 50.34 -17.16
N GLY A 10 -6.72 50.41 -18.39
CA GLY A 10 -7.71 49.44 -18.89
C GLY A 10 -7.08 48.17 -19.48
N ASP A 11 -7.89 47.35 -20.18
CA ASP A 11 -7.61 45.95 -20.59
C ASP A 11 -6.51 45.72 -21.65
N ARG A 12 -5.49 46.59 -21.78
CA ARG A 12 -4.39 46.46 -22.76
C ARG A 12 -3.03 46.52 -22.08
N ASN A 13 -2.02 45.87 -22.66
CA ASN A 13 -0.64 45.98 -22.21
C ASN A 13 -0.19 47.45 -22.23
N ARG A 14 0.20 47.97 -21.06
CA ARG A 14 0.80 49.29 -20.86
C ARG A 14 1.97 49.18 -19.89
N GLY A 15 2.97 50.02 -20.07
CA GLY A 15 4.08 50.19 -19.14
C GLY A 15 4.00 51.56 -18.48
N VAL A 16 4.47 51.66 -17.24
CA VAL A 16 4.71 52.91 -16.54
C VAL A 16 6.21 53.11 -16.43
N GLN A 17 6.71 54.23 -16.93
CA GLN A 17 8.08 54.66 -16.65
C GLN A 17 8.02 55.68 -15.51
N VAL A 18 8.39 55.25 -14.32
CA VAL A 18 8.60 56.16 -13.18
C VAL A 18 10.07 56.60 -13.22
N GLY A 19 10.31 57.91 -13.02
CA GLY A 19 11.65 58.44 -12.82
C GLY A 19 12.21 58.08 -11.44
N LEU A 20 12.75 59.05 -10.71
CA LEU A 20 13.20 58.83 -9.33
C LEU A 20 12.00 58.75 -8.38
N ASN A 21 11.71 57.57 -7.82
CA ASN A 21 10.70 57.40 -6.78
C ASN A 21 11.37 57.06 -5.44
N SER A 22 11.08 57.85 -4.40
CA SER A 22 11.56 57.64 -3.04
C SER A 22 10.48 57.10 -2.09
N GLY A 23 9.28 56.77 -2.59
CA GLY A 23 8.17 56.17 -1.87
C GLY A 23 7.86 54.73 -2.31
N SER A 24 6.94 54.06 -1.61
CA SER A 24 6.52 52.70 -1.93
C SER A 24 5.63 52.66 -3.19
N ILE A 25 5.90 51.72 -4.10
CA ILE A 25 5.05 51.45 -5.26
C ILE A 25 4.25 50.18 -4.99
N THR A 26 2.93 50.30 -4.97
CA THR A 26 1.99 49.16 -4.88
C THR A 26 1.30 48.98 -6.22
N ASN A 27 1.45 47.79 -6.82
CA ASN A 27 0.75 47.42 -8.05
C ASN A 27 -0.44 46.52 -7.69
N GLU A 28 -1.65 46.97 -8.02
CA GLU A 28 -2.87 46.17 -7.94
C GLU A 28 -3.31 45.77 -9.36
N PHE A 29 -3.38 44.47 -9.62
CA PHE A 29 -3.83 43.93 -10.91
C PHE A 29 -5.32 43.57 -10.82
N HIS A 30 -6.19 44.39 -11.42
CA HIS A 30 -7.60 44.06 -11.58
C HIS A 30 -7.81 43.21 -12.83
N VAL A 31 -7.61 41.90 -12.70
CA VAL A 31 -7.93 40.95 -13.78
C VAL A 31 -9.46 40.80 -13.83
N PRO A 32 -10.10 40.91 -15.02
CA PRO A 32 -11.54 40.65 -15.13
C PRO A 32 -11.87 39.24 -14.60
N PRO A 33 -13.01 39.06 -13.91
CA PRO A 33 -13.37 37.76 -13.36
C PRO A 33 -13.41 36.71 -14.47
N GLU A 34 -12.74 35.57 -14.24
CA GLU A 34 -12.72 34.45 -15.20
C GLU A 34 -14.16 34.05 -15.50
N ARG A 35 -14.55 34.09 -16.78
CA ARG A 35 -15.90 33.70 -17.17
C ARG A 35 -16.08 32.22 -16.79
N PRO A 36 -17.10 31.85 -15.99
CA PRO A 36 -17.33 30.47 -15.62
C PRO A 36 -17.46 29.60 -16.86
N GLU A 37 -16.63 28.56 -16.96
CA GLU A 37 -16.79 27.55 -18.00
C GLU A 37 -18.08 26.77 -17.71
N THR A 38 -18.80 26.36 -18.77
CA THR A 38 -19.96 25.48 -18.59
C THR A 38 -19.52 24.16 -17.94
N PRO A 39 -20.09 23.79 -16.78
CA PRO A 39 -19.74 22.53 -16.12
C PRO A 39 -20.01 21.34 -17.05
N PRO A 40 -19.08 20.37 -17.14
CA PRO A 40 -19.30 19.18 -17.95
C PRO A 40 -20.37 18.28 -17.31
N LYS A 41 -20.92 17.36 -18.10
CA LYS A 41 -21.79 16.30 -17.57
C LYS A 41 -20.95 15.25 -16.84
N PRO A 42 -21.50 14.53 -15.85
CA PRO A 42 -20.76 13.50 -15.15
C PRO A 42 -20.23 12.44 -16.11
N CYS A 43 -18.97 12.08 -15.92
CA CYS A 43 -18.25 11.12 -16.75
C CYS A 43 -17.35 10.20 -15.93
N LEU A 44 -16.90 9.13 -16.58
CA LEU A 44 -15.96 8.15 -16.07
C LEU A 44 -14.52 8.60 -16.39
N THR A 45 -13.80 9.08 -15.38
CA THR A 45 -12.41 9.57 -15.51
C THR A 45 -11.46 8.60 -14.84
N ILE A 46 -11.30 7.42 -15.44
CA ILE A 46 -10.32 6.41 -15.01
C ILE A 46 -9.28 6.20 -16.13
N PRO A 47 -7.98 6.06 -15.80
CA PRO A 47 -6.92 5.98 -16.81
C PRO A 47 -6.80 4.59 -17.46
N PHE A 48 -7.57 3.60 -17.00
CA PHE A 48 -7.46 2.20 -17.39
C PHE A 48 -8.66 1.73 -18.20
N ARG A 49 -8.40 0.88 -19.20
CA ARG A 49 -9.47 0.19 -19.95
C ARG A 49 -10.06 -0.93 -19.13
N ARG A 50 -11.37 -1.19 -19.34
CA ARG A 50 -12.05 -2.37 -18.78
C ARG A 50 -11.38 -3.64 -19.29
N ASP A 51 -11.12 -4.56 -18.38
CA ASP A 51 -10.49 -5.84 -18.72
C ASP A 51 -11.51 -6.85 -19.27
N ALA A 52 -11.40 -7.20 -20.55
CA ALA A 52 -12.21 -8.26 -21.15
C ALA A 52 -11.91 -9.65 -20.56
N ASP A 53 -10.70 -9.84 -20.03
CA ASP A 53 -10.31 -11.07 -19.37
C ASP A 53 -10.68 -11.11 -17.88
N PHE A 54 -11.32 -10.06 -17.34
CA PHE A 54 -11.65 -10.00 -15.92
C PHE A 54 -12.40 -11.25 -15.47
N VAL A 55 -11.97 -11.82 -14.33
CA VAL A 55 -12.62 -12.98 -13.72
C VAL A 55 -13.39 -12.46 -12.52
N ASN A 56 -14.73 -12.52 -12.60
CA ASN A 56 -15.58 -12.14 -11.49
C ASN A 56 -15.43 -13.17 -10.37
N ARG A 57 -15.08 -12.72 -9.17
CA ARG A 57 -14.77 -13.55 -8.00
C ARG A 57 -15.95 -13.54 -7.04
N ASP A 58 -17.06 -14.12 -7.48
CA ASP A 58 -18.32 -14.23 -6.74
C ASP A 58 -18.73 -12.93 -6.02
N THR A 59 -18.81 -12.99 -4.69
CA THR A 59 -19.44 -11.99 -3.82
C THR A 59 -18.61 -10.72 -3.62
N LEU A 60 -17.35 -10.65 -4.08
CA LEU A 60 -16.49 -9.50 -3.78
C LEU A 60 -17.04 -8.19 -4.35
N LEU A 61 -17.52 -8.19 -5.61
CA LEU A 61 -18.11 -6.99 -6.20
C LEU A 61 -19.45 -6.63 -5.56
N ASP A 62 -20.21 -7.63 -5.09
CA ASP A 62 -21.46 -7.40 -4.37
C ASP A 62 -21.21 -6.79 -2.98
N GLN A 63 -20.16 -7.24 -2.28
CA GLN A 63 -19.72 -6.65 -1.03
C GLN A 63 -19.26 -5.20 -1.20
N ILE A 64 -18.53 -4.91 -2.29
CA ILE A 64 -18.12 -3.54 -2.63
C ILE A 64 -19.37 -2.69 -2.90
N GLN A 65 -20.30 -3.20 -3.69
CA GLN A 65 -21.54 -2.49 -4.02
C GLN A 65 -22.40 -2.21 -2.78
N ASP A 66 -22.58 -3.17 -1.88
CA ASP A 66 -23.31 -2.98 -0.62
C ASP A 66 -22.63 -1.90 0.24
N ALA A 67 -21.32 -2.03 0.43
CA ALA A 67 -20.57 -1.11 1.28
C ALA A 67 -20.53 0.32 0.72
N CYS A 68 -20.28 0.48 -0.59
CA CYS A 68 -20.23 1.78 -1.25
C CYS A 68 -21.61 2.44 -1.42
N SER A 69 -22.70 1.69 -1.35
CA SER A 69 -24.07 2.24 -1.45
C SER A 69 -24.52 2.99 -0.18
N ARG A 70 -23.79 2.83 0.93
CA ARG A 70 -24.10 3.50 2.19
C ARG A 70 -23.74 5.00 2.10
N PRO A 71 -24.54 5.90 2.70
CA PRO A 71 -24.25 7.32 2.71
C PRO A 71 -22.86 7.62 3.29
N ALA A 72 -22.08 8.48 2.63
CA ALA A 72 -20.73 8.87 3.06
C ALA A 72 -19.76 7.69 3.28
N SER A 73 -19.96 6.60 2.56
CA SER A 73 -19.14 5.38 2.70
C SER A 73 -17.68 5.60 2.33
N ARG A 74 -16.81 4.97 3.11
CA ARG A 74 -15.40 4.74 2.80
C ARG A 74 -15.15 3.25 2.94
N VAL A 75 -14.70 2.64 1.86
CA VAL A 75 -14.52 1.19 1.77
C VAL A 75 -13.08 0.92 1.34
N ALA A 76 -12.39 0.04 2.05
CA ALA A 76 -11.03 -0.35 1.70
C ALA A 76 -10.99 -1.78 1.18
N LEU A 77 -10.26 -2.00 0.09
CA LEU A 77 -9.81 -3.31 -0.37
C LEU A 77 -8.40 -3.52 0.16
N VAL A 78 -8.22 -4.55 0.98
CA VAL A 78 -6.95 -4.84 1.68
C VAL A 78 -6.44 -6.21 1.32
N GLY A 79 -5.14 -6.39 1.16
CA GLY A 79 -4.54 -7.70 0.95
C GLY A 79 -3.16 -7.63 0.29
N LEU A 80 -2.55 -8.79 0.07
CA LEU A 80 -1.20 -8.92 -0.46
C LEU A 80 -1.04 -8.21 -1.84
N GLY A 81 0.18 -7.79 -2.16
CA GLY A 81 0.53 -7.30 -3.50
C GLY A 81 0.20 -8.34 -4.57
N GLY A 82 -0.48 -7.93 -5.65
CA GLY A 82 -0.80 -8.82 -6.78
C GLY A 82 -2.12 -9.60 -6.69
N VAL A 83 -2.89 -9.51 -5.60
CA VAL A 83 -4.19 -10.23 -5.43
C VAL A 83 -5.36 -9.66 -6.23
N GLY A 84 -5.16 -8.53 -6.94
CA GLY A 84 -6.16 -7.97 -7.86
C GLY A 84 -7.06 -6.85 -7.30
N LYS A 85 -6.69 -6.20 -6.19
CA LYS A 85 -7.46 -5.08 -5.59
C LYS A 85 -7.78 -3.97 -6.58
N SER A 86 -6.77 -3.45 -7.29
CA SER A 86 -6.96 -2.39 -8.30
C SER A 86 -7.82 -2.87 -9.48
N GLN A 87 -7.74 -4.15 -9.86
CA GLN A 87 -8.59 -4.72 -10.91
C GLN A 87 -10.07 -4.80 -10.48
N LEU A 88 -10.33 -5.12 -9.20
CA LEU A 88 -11.68 -5.05 -8.63
C LEU A 88 -12.21 -3.60 -8.64
N ALA A 89 -11.38 -2.63 -8.27
CA ALA A 89 -11.76 -1.21 -8.29
C ALA A 89 -12.06 -0.71 -9.71
N ILE A 90 -11.26 -1.11 -10.71
CA ILE A 90 -11.50 -0.80 -12.13
C ILE A 90 -12.84 -1.38 -12.58
N GLU A 91 -13.09 -2.67 -12.34
CA GLU A 91 -14.36 -3.31 -12.75
C GLU A 91 -15.56 -2.66 -12.04
N TYR A 92 -15.44 -2.34 -10.76
CA TYR A 92 -16.49 -1.66 -10.01
C TYR A 92 -16.78 -0.25 -10.55
N ALA A 93 -15.75 0.51 -10.94
CA ALA A 93 -15.89 1.81 -11.58
C ALA A 93 -16.73 1.72 -12.87
N TYR A 94 -16.41 0.75 -13.73
CA TYR A 94 -17.14 0.51 -14.98
C TYR A 94 -18.60 0.11 -14.70
N ARG A 95 -18.84 -0.81 -13.76
CA ARG A 95 -20.21 -1.21 -13.38
C ARG A 95 -21.03 -0.05 -12.83
N THR A 96 -20.42 0.81 -12.02
CA THR A 96 -21.06 2.01 -11.48
C THR A 96 -21.50 2.93 -12.62
N ASN A 97 -20.64 3.17 -13.60
CA ASN A 97 -20.96 3.97 -14.78
C ASN A 97 -22.04 3.32 -15.67
N ASP A 98 -22.00 2.00 -15.87
CA ASP A 98 -23.00 1.26 -16.64
C ASP A 98 -24.40 1.41 -16.01
N VAL A 99 -24.50 1.20 -14.69
CA VAL A 99 -25.75 1.33 -13.93
C VAL A 99 -26.26 2.78 -13.94
N ALA A 100 -25.36 3.76 -13.76
CA ALA A 100 -25.68 5.18 -13.82
C ALA A 100 -26.27 5.58 -15.19
N THR A 101 -25.67 5.06 -16.26
CA THR A 101 -26.12 5.28 -17.64
C THR A 101 -27.50 4.66 -17.87
N GLN A 102 -27.72 3.42 -17.44
CA GLN A 102 -29.01 2.73 -17.55
C GLN A 102 -30.13 3.44 -16.79
N LYS A 103 -29.83 3.94 -15.58
CA LYS A 103 -30.81 4.65 -14.74
C LYS A 103 -31.01 6.11 -15.12
N SER A 104 -30.37 6.61 -16.19
CA SER A 104 -30.38 8.02 -16.58
C SER A 104 -29.99 8.97 -15.43
N ARG A 105 -29.15 8.47 -14.50
CA ARG A 105 -28.65 9.20 -13.34
C ARG A 105 -27.11 9.17 -13.37
N PRO A 106 -26.49 10.05 -14.18
CA PRO A 106 -25.05 10.02 -14.38
C PRO A 106 -24.31 10.26 -13.06
N THR A 107 -23.23 9.53 -12.86
CA THR A 107 -22.41 9.53 -11.63
C THR A 107 -20.97 9.82 -12.02
N TRP A 108 -20.31 10.72 -11.30
CA TRP A 108 -18.89 10.98 -11.50
C TRP A 108 -18.06 9.81 -10.97
N VAL A 109 -17.03 9.42 -11.71
CA VAL A 109 -16.06 8.45 -11.20
C VAL A 109 -14.66 9.01 -11.40
N PHE A 110 -13.96 9.21 -10.30
CA PHE A 110 -12.61 9.77 -10.26
C PHE A 110 -11.61 8.74 -9.78
N TRP A 111 -10.37 8.84 -10.28
CA TRP A 111 -9.26 7.99 -9.90
C TRP A 111 -8.06 8.82 -9.47
N ILE A 112 -7.53 8.56 -8.29
CA ILE A 112 -6.34 9.21 -7.75
C ILE A 112 -5.35 8.13 -7.31
N HIS A 113 -4.11 8.28 -7.77
CA HIS A 113 -2.98 7.46 -7.31
C HIS A 113 -2.50 8.00 -5.96
N ALA A 114 -2.60 7.19 -4.91
CA ALA A 114 -2.33 7.56 -3.52
C ALA A 114 -0.97 7.05 -3.00
N GLU A 115 -0.04 6.76 -3.90
CA GLU A 115 1.30 6.24 -3.56
C GLU A 115 2.23 7.32 -2.99
N THR A 116 2.10 8.56 -3.47
CA THR A 116 2.89 9.70 -2.97
C THR A 116 2.03 10.94 -2.86
N ARG A 117 2.45 11.90 -2.03
CA ARG A 117 1.74 13.18 -1.86
C ARG A 117 1.59 13.92 -3.18
N ALA A 118 2.66 13.97 -3.99
CA ALA A 118 2.65 14.63 -5.29
C ALA A 118 1.60 14.03 -6.25
N ARG A 119 1.46 12.69 -6.27
CA ARG A 119 0.45 11.99 -7.09
C ARG A 119 -0.98 12.27 -6.63
N VAL A 120 -1.20 12.36 -5.32
CA VAL A 120 -2.51 12.75 -4.78
C VAL A 120 -2.86 14.16 -5.23
N GLU A 121 -1.95 15.12 -5.04
CA GLU A 121 -2.19 16.50 -5.45
C GLU A 121 -2.38 16.64 -6.96
N GLU A 122 -1.61 15.91 -7.77
CA GLU A 122 -1.82 15.82 -9.22
C GLU A 122 -3.23 15.30 -9.55
N GLY A 123 -3.68 14.24 -8.87
CA GLY A 123 -5.04 13.71 -9.02
C GLY A 123 -6.12 14.73 -8.65
N PHE A 124 -5.94 15.50 -7.58
CA PHE A 124 -6.85 16.58 -7.22
C PHE A 124 -6.87 17.70 -8.27
N ARG A 125 -5.71 18.08 -8.83
CA ARG A 125 -5.63 19.05 -9.94
C ARG A 125 -6.35 18.54 -11.19
N ALA A 126 -6.13 17.27 -11.56
CA ALA A 126 -6.82 16.64 -12.68
C ALA A 126 -8.35 16.57 -12.47
N LEU A 127 -8.82 16.32 -11.24
CA LEU A 127 -10.24 16.37 -10.90
C LEU A 127 -10.78 17.80 -11.07
N ALA A 128 -10.11 18.79 -10.51
CA ALA A 128 -10.49 20.20 -10.63
C ALA A 128 -10.61 20.63 -12.10
N ASP A 129 -9.68 20.20 -12.95
CA ASP A 129 -9.70 20.44 -14.39
C ASP A 129 -10.85 19.72 -15.09
N THR A 130 -11.08 18.45 -14.73
CA THR A 130 -12.17 17.63 -15.28
C THR A 130 -13.53 18.28 -15.06
N VAL A 131 -13.81 18.74 -13.83
CA VAL A 131 -15.10 19.35 -13.49
C VAL A 131 -15.14 20.86 -13.77
N LYS A 132 -14.02 21.42 -14.26
CA LYS A 132 -13.84 22.82 -14.62
C LYS A 132 -14.08 23.80 -13.45
N LEU A 133 -13.52 23.50 -12.29
CA LEU A 133 -13.68 24.35 -11.09
C LEU A 133 -13.24 25.80 -11.35
N PRO A 134 -14.05 26.80 -10.96
CA PRO A 134 -13.64 28.19 -10.97
C PRO A 134 -12.40 28.41 -10.08
N GLY A 135 -11.47 29.26 -10.52
CA GLY A 135 -10.28 29.61 -9.74
C GLY A 135 -9.13 28.58 -9.78
N ARG A 136 -9.34 27.38 -10.33
CA ARG A 136 -8.31 26.32 -10.38
C ARG A 136 -7.01 26.68 -11.13
N LYS A 137 -7.07 27.67 -12.03
CA LYS A 137 -5.91 28.15 -12.81
C LYS A 137 -5.16 29.29 -12.11
N GLN A 138 -5.65 29.78 -10.98
CA GLN A 138 -4.98 30.86 -10.25
C GLN A 138 -3.72 30.30 -9.58
N PRO A 139 -2.56 30.97 -9.68
CA PRO A 139 -1.29 30.47 -9.15
C PRO A 139 -1.31 30.14 -7.64
N ASP A 140 -2.12 30.87 -6.88
CA ASP A 140 -2.21 30.75 -5.42
C ASP A 140 -3.44 29.94 -4.94
N ALA A 141 -4.19 29.33 -5.86
CA ALA A 141 -5.39 28.57 -5.52
C ALA A 141 -5.05 27.32 -4.69
N ASP A 142 -5.76 27.15 -3.57
CA ASP A 142 -5.82 25.85 -2.89
C ASP A 142 -6.77 24.94 -3.65
N VAL A 143 -6.24 24.28 -4.69
CA VAL A 143 -6.99 23.37 -5.55
C VAL A 143 -7.59 22.21 -4.74
N LEU A 144 -6.92 21.74 -3.70
CA LEU A 144 -7.42 20.64 -2.87
C LEU A 144 -8.68 21.09 -2.12
N GLN A 145 -8.68 22.30 -1.57
CA GLN A 145 -9.84 22.89 -0.92
C GLN A 145 -11.00 23.14 -1.89
N LEU A 146 -10.72 23.59 -3.11
CA LEU A 146 -11.76 23.78 -4.15
C LEU A 146 -12.46 22.46 -4.49
N VAL A 147 -11.68 21.39 -4.68
CA VAL A 147 -12.20 20.04 -4.97
C VAL A 147 -13.00 19.49 -3.80
N GLU A 148 -12.50 19.65 -2.58
CA GLU A 148 -13.16 19.23 -1.36
C GLU A 148 -14.55 19.87 -1.20
N GLN A 149 -14.64 21.18 -1.42
CA GLN A 149 -15.91 21.93 -1.40
C GLN A 149 -16.86 21.44 -2.48
N TRP A 150 -16.35 21.21 -3.70
CA TRP A 150 -17.16 20.70 -4.80
C TRP A 150 -17.73 19.30 -4.51
N LEU A 151 -16.92 18.40 -3.97
CA LEU A 151 -17.35 17.05 -3.57
C LEU A 151 -18.37 17.05 -2.41
N ARG A 152 -18.47 18.13 -1.62
CA ARG A 152 -19.53 18.32 -0.61
C ARG A 152 -20.84 18.86 -1.17
N GLY A 153 -20.80 19.58 -2.28
CA GLY A 153 -21.98 20.19 -2.89
C GLY A 153 -22.92 19.16 -3.50
N ILE A 154 -24.09 18.96 -2.88
CA ILE A 154 -25.08 17.96 -3.32
C ILE A 154 -25.64 18.24 -4.73
N GLU A 155 -25.59 19.50 -5.16
CA GLU A 155 -25.95 19.96 -6.50
C GLU A 155 -25.03 19.39 -7.60
N ASN A 156 -23.83 18.94 -7.24
CA ASN A 156 -22.86 18.38 -8.19
C ASN A 156 -23.16 16.92 -8.57
N GLY A 157 -24.14 16.31 -7.90
CA GLY A 157 -24.62 14.97 -8.17
C GLY A 157 -23.76 13.87 -7.52
N PRO A 158 -24.11 12.59 -7.74
CA PRO A 158 -23.41 11.49 -7.10
C PRO A 158 -22.00 11.29 -7.66
N TRP A 159 -21.08 10.84 -6.81
CA TRP A 159 -19.71 10.59 -7.20
C TRP A 159 -19.09 9.37 -6.48
N LEU A 160 -18.13 8.74 -7.16
CA LEU A 160 -17.25 7.70 -6.63
C LEU A 160 -15.80 8.18 -6.80
N LEU A 161 -15.05 8.24 -5.72
CA LEU A 161 -13.62 8.54 -5.72
C LEU A 161 -12.83 7.27 -5.40
N ILE A 162 -11.91 6.89 -6.29
CA ILE A 162 -11.02 5.75 -6.08
C ILE A 162 -9.64 6.28 -5.68
N LEU A 163 -9.16 5.85 -4.51
CA LEU A 163 -7.80 6.07 -4.02
C LEU A 163 -7.02 4.77 -4.19
N ASP A 164 -6.23 4.67 -5.25
CA ASP A 164 -5.48 3.45 -5.57
C ASP A 164 -4.07 3.49 -4.98
N ASN A 165 -3.60 2.36 -4.44
CA ASN A 165 -2.24 2.20 -3.90
C ASN A 165 -1.94 3.07 -2.66
N ALA A 166 -2.93 3.25 -1.78
CA ALA A 166 -2.80 4.01 -0.53
C ALA A 166 -2.08 3.17 0.55
N ASP A 167 -0.79 2.90 0.39
CA ASP A 167 -0.06 1.95 1.25
C ASP A 167 0.69 2.61 2.41
N ASN A 168 1.02 3.89 2.27
CA ASN A 168 1.79 4.63 3.26
C ASN A 168 0.89 5.62 4.01
N VAL A 169 0.85 5.48 5.34
CA VAL A 169 0.09 6.37 6.23
C VAL A 169 0.58 7.81 6.11
N SER A 170 1.89 8.05 6.07
CA SER A 170 2.46 9.41 6.09
C SER A 170 2.01 10.25 4.90
N VAL A 171 1.83 9.63 3.73
CA VAL A 171 1.38 10.31 2.51
C VAL A 171 0.09 11.08 2.74
N LEU A 172 -0.88 10.47 3.43
CA LEU A 172 -2.19 11.07 3.63
C LEU A 172 -2.32 11.80 4.97
N PHE A 173 -1.59 11.38 6.00
CA PHE A 173 -1.75 11.85 7.38
C PHE A 173 -0.72 12.89 7.82
N ASP A 174 0.45 12.97 7.19
CA ASP A 174 1.47 13.94 7.57
C ASP A 174 1.23 15.31 6.94
N THR A 175 1.64 16.34 7.66
CA THR A 175 1.65 17.73 7.22
C THR A 175 3.00 18.07 6.60
N GLU A 176 3.05 18.92 5.57
CA GLU A 176 4.30 19.37 4.93
C GLU A 176 5.28 20.05 5.90
N ARG A 177 4.82 20.55 7.04
CA ARG A 177 5.64 21.22 8.05
C ARG A 177 6.25 20.28 9.10
N GLY A 178 6.10 18.97 8.93
CA GLY A 178 6.47 17.94 9.92
C GLY A 178 7.96 17.64 10.08
N SER A 179 8.86 18.26 9.30
CA SER A 179 10.31 18.00 9.39
C SER A 179 11.17 19.18 9.88
N THR A 180 10.56 20.33 10.19
CA THR A 180 11.28 21.47 10.79
C THR A 180 10.45 22.13 11.91
N SER A 181 10.85 21.83 13.15
CA SER A 181 10.60 22.56 14.40
C SER A 181 9.35 23.44 14.45
N ALA A 182 8.29 22.91 15.04
CA ALA A 182 7.10 23.63 15.46
C ALA A 182 7.41 24.61 16.60
N ALA A 183 8.01 25.76 16.26
CA ALA A 183 8.04 26.92 17.12
C ALA A 183 7.86 28.15 16.22
N ASN A 184 6.69 28.78 16.31
CA ASN A 184 6.26 29.99 15.61
C ASN A 184 5.45 29.77 14.32
N ALA A 185 4.23 29.25 14.45
CA ALA A 185 3.17 29.51 13.48
C ALA A 185 2.04 30.27 14.19
N THR A 186 1.99 31.58 13.99
CA THR A 186 0.84 32.40 14.32
C THR A 186 -0.36 31.99 13.46
N VAL A 187 -1.55 32.11 14.05
CA VAL A 187 -2.85 31.75 13.48
C VAL A 187 -3.16 32.66 12.28
N ALA A 188 -2.64 32.30 11.12
CA ALA A 188 -3.12 32.76 9.83
C ALA A 188 -3.59 31.52 9.06
N ASN A 189 -4.74 31.63 8.39
CA ASN A 189 -5.40 30.61 7.57
C ASN A 189 -4.55 30.18 6.35
N ASP A 190 -3.37 29.64 6.60
CA ASP A 190 -2.54 29.05 5.55
C ASP A 190 -2.97 27.60 5.40
N SER A 191 -3.88 27.35 4.45
CA SER A 191 -4.32 26.01 4.07
C SER A 191 -3.17 25.17 3.49
N ARG A 192 -2.02 25.81 3.15
CA ARG A 192 -0.82 25.16 2.63
C ARG A 192 -0.08 24.43 3.75
N GLY A 193 -0.27 23.11 3.79
CA GLY A 193 0.42 22.21 4.73
C GLY A 193 -0.48 21.35 5.59
N ARG A 194 -1.80 21.31 5.32
CA ARG A 194 -2.69 20.34 5.98
C ARG A 194 -2.42 18.91 5.49
N ALA A 195 -2.79 17.94 6.30
CA ALA A 195 -2.76 16.53 5.93
C ALA A 195 -3.80 16.24 4.83
N LEU A 196 -3.41 15.46 3.82
CA LEU A 196 -4.25 15.24 2.62
C LEU A 196 -5.61 14.59 2.94
N TRP A 197 -5.68 13.73 3.96
CA TRP A 197 -6.93 13.08 4.36
C TRP A 197 -8.04 14.08 4.74
N THR A 198 -7.66 15.28 5.19
CA THR A 198 -8.62 16.34 5.57
C THR A 198 -9.39 16.89 4.37
N TYR A 199 -8.88 16.69 3.15
CA TYR A 199 -9.54 17.06 1.90
C TYR A 199 -10.45 15.98 1.33
N LEU A 200 -10.55 14.82 2.00
CA LEU A 200 -11.50 13.76 1.66
C LEU A 200 -12.81 14.03 2.42
N PRO A 201 -13.91 14.42 1.76
CA PRO A 201 -15.14 14.74 2.45
C PRO A 201 -15.89 13.48 2.92
N GLN A 202 -16.91 13.69 3.73
CA GLN A 202 -17.95 12.71 4.04
C GLN A 202 -19.27 13.22 3.44
N SER A 203 -19.57 12.80 2.21
CA SER A 203 -20.75 13.28 1.48
C SER A 203 -21.78 12.17 1.37
N SER A 204 -23.04 12.45 1.73
CA SER A 204 -24.14 11.46 1.65
C SER A 204 -24.43 10.96 0.23
N HIS A 205 -24.01 11.72 -0.78
CA HIS A 205 -24.13 11.41 -2.21
C HIS A 205 -22.82 10.93 -2.83
N GLY A 206 -21.77 10.73 -2.02
CA GLY A 206 -20.44 10.32 -2.45
C GLY A 206 -19.99 9.04 -1.78
N SER A 207 -19.06 8.33 -2.43
CA SER A 207 -18.38 7.17 -1.85
C SER A 207 -16.90 7.18 -2.20
N ILE A 208 -16.07 6.69 -1.27
CA ILE A 208 -14.62 6.54 -1.48
C ILE A 208 -14.27 5.05 -1.44
N LEU A 209 -13.65 4.55 -2.51
CA LEU A 209 -13.08 3.21 -2.57
C LEU A 209 -11.56 3.30 -2.52
N ILE A 210 -10.96 2.67 -1.53
CA ILE A 210 -9.51 2.66 -1.31
C ILE A 210 -8.97 1.29 -1.70
N THR A 211 -7.82 1.23 -2.38
CA THR A 211 -7.03 0.00 -2.49
C THR A 211 -5.73 0.19 -1.71
N THR A 212 -5.39 -0.80 -0.89
CA THR A 212 -4.16 -0.76 -0.08
C THR A 212 -3.64 -2.15 0.23
N ARG A 213 -2.33 -2.28 0.35
CA ARG A 213 -1.65 -3.45 0.91
C ARG A 213 -1.61 -3.41 2.44
N ASN A 214 -1.80 -2.24 3.04
CA ASN A 214 -1.59 -1.99 4.47
C ASN A 214 -2.91 -1.82 5.22
N GLU A 215 -3.25 -2.80 6.06
CA GLU A 215 -4.47 -2.81 6.88
C GLU A 215 -4.55 -1.61 7.83
N LYS A 216 -3.42 -1.13 8.38
CA LYS A 216 -3.38 0.05 9.24
C LYS A 216 -3.84 1.31 8.49
N VAL A 217 -3.51 1.43 7.20
CA VAL A 217 -3.99 2.56 6.36
C VAL A 217 -5.48 2.43 6.09
N ALA A 218 -5.95 1.22 5.82
CA ALA A 218 -7.37 0.95 5.60
C ALA A 218 -8.21 1.36 6.81
N GLU A 219 -7.83 0.94 8.01
CA GLU A 219 -8.53 1.29 9.26
C GLU A 219 -8.58 2.80 9.47
N LYS A 220 -7.45 3.49 9.30
CA LYS A 220 -7.37 4.95 9.46
C LYS A 220 -8.21 5.71 8.42
N LEU A 221 -8.16 5.33 7.15
CA LEU A 221 -8.88 6.04 6.09
C LEU A 221 -10.39 5.76 6.09
N THR A 222 -10.78 4.55 6.49
CA THR A 222 -12.20 4.18 6.60
C THR A 222 -12.82 4.67 7.92
N GLY A 223 -12.01 4.99 8.94
CA GLY A 223 -12.49 5.48 10.23
C GLY A 223 -13.32 4.45 11.00
N GLY A 224 -12.93 3.17 10.93
CA GLY A 224 -13.73 2.05 11.44
C GLY A 224 -14.84 1.57 10.49
N GLY A 225 -14.82 2.03 9.24
CA GLY A 225 -15.72 1.60 8.18
C GLY A 225 -15.44 0.18 7.67
N LYS A 226 -16.01 -0.17 6.51
CA LYS A 226 -15.89 -1.53 5.96
C LYS A 226 -14.53 -1.72 5.27
N SER A 227 -13.73 -2.64 5.81
CA SER A 227 -12.58 -3.24 5.11
C SER A 227 -12.98 -4.58 4.51
N ILE A 228 -12.61 -4.82 3.25
CA ILE A 228 -12.83 -6.06 2.51
C ILE A 228 -11.46 -6.67 2.22
N ARG A 229 -11.17 -7.80 2.87
CA ARG A 229 -9.92 -8.54 2.66
C ARG A 229 -9.99 -9.35 1.37
N VAL A 230 -9.14 -8.98 0.41
CA VAL A 230 -9.02 -9.63 -0.90
C VAL A 230 -7.92 -10.70 -0.80
N GLN A 231 -8.34 -11.96 -0.82
CA GLN A 231 -7.45 -13.12 -0.79
C GLN A 231 -6.90 -13.44 -2.20
N PRO A 232 -5.91 -14.35 -2.32
CA PRO A 232 -5.61 -15.03 -3.59
C PRO A 232 -6.88 -15.65 -4.21
N MET A 233 -6.86 -15.96 -5.50
CA MET A 233 -7.98 -16.64 -6.15
C MET A 233 -8.15 -18.05 -5.57
N ASP A 234 -9.37 -18.59 -5.61
CA ASP A 234 -9.51 -20.04 -5.51
C ASP A 234 -9.07 -20.71 -6.81
N LYS A 235 -9.02 -22.04 -6.77
CA LYS A 235 -8.61 -22.89 -7.86
C LYS A 235 -9.41 -22.67 -9.15
N GLU A 236 -10.73 -22.50 -9.05
CA GLU A 236 -11.59 -22.36 -10.22
C GLU A 236 -11.38 -21.02 -10.93
N HIS A 237 -11.37 -19.94 -10.17
CA HIS A 237 -11.11 -18.60 -10.70
C HIS A 237 -9.68 -18.49 -11.25
N ALA A 238 -8.69 -19.08 -10.59
CA ALA A 238 -7.30 -19.10 -11.05
C ALA A 238 -7.12 -19.84 -12.37
N LEU A 239 -7.73 -21.02 -12.53
CA LEU A 239 -7.71 -21.78 -13.79
C LEU A 239 -8.42 -21.01 -14.91
N THR A 240 -9.53 -20.34 -14.59
CA THR A 240 -10.26 -19.49 -15.52
C THR A 240 -9.39 -18.33 -16.00
N LEU A 241 -8.69 -17.65 -15.09
CA LEU A 241 -7.75 -16.59 -15.44
C LEU A 241 -6.61 -17.12 -16.31
N LEU A 242 -5.99 -18.25 -15.94
CA LEU A 242 -4.92 -18.87 -16.71
C LEU A 242 -5.37 -19.20 -18.14
N LYS A 243 -6.57 -19.76 -18.31
CA LYS A 243 -7.16 -20.04 -19.62
C LYS A 243 -7.30 -18.77 -20.46
N LYS A 244 -7.85 -17.69 -19.89
CA LYS A 244 -8.00 -16.41 -20.60
C LYS A 244 -6.62 -15.82 -20.99
N LYS A 245 -5.65 -15.86 -20.07
CA LYS A 245 -4.31 -15.29 -20.29
C LYS A 245 -3.43 -16.12 -21.22
N THR A 246 -3.62 -17.43 -21.32
CA THR A 246 -2.92 -18.27 -22.31
C THR A 246 -3.64 -18.31 -23.66
N GLY A 247 -4.93 -17.99 -23.72
CA GLY A 247 -5.75 -18.03 -24.93
C GLY A 247 -6.17 -19.44 -25.36
N ASN A 248 -5.79 -20.47 -24.60
CA ASN A 248 -6.10 -21.88 -24.87
C ASN A 248 -6.64 -22.55 -23.60
N LYS A 249 -7.41 -23.63 -23.75
CA LYS A 249 -7.80 -24.44 -22.60
C LYS A 249 -6.54 -25.14 -22.07
N PRO A 250 -6.11 -24.88 -20.82
CA PRO A 250 -4.99 -25.60 -20.25
C PRO A 250 -5.33 -27.09 -20.14
N ASP A 251 -4.33 -27.94 -20.33
CA ASP A 251 -4.41 -29.31 -19.82
C ASP A 251 -4.70 -29.25 -18.31
N MET A 252 -5.64 -30.07 -17.83
CA MET A 252 -6.15 -29.95 -16.46
C MET A 252 -5.06 -30.19 -15.43
N GLU A 253 -4.23 -31.23 -15.62
CA GLU A 253 -3.17 -31.59 -14.68
C GLU A 253 -2.11 -30.48 -14.61
N ASN A 254 -1.55 -30.08 -15.76
CA ASN A 254 -0.52 -29.05 -15.80
C ASN A 254 -1.06 -27.66 -15.41
N GLY A 255 -2.31 -27.36 -15.76
CA GLY A 255 -2.96 -26.10 -15.41
C GLY A 255 -3.15 -25.97 -13.89
N VAL A 256 -3.62 -27.04 -13.24
CA VAL A 256 -3.76 -27.12 -11.78
C VAL A 256 -2.42 -26.97 -11.10
N ALA A 257 -1.43 -27.77 -11.50
CA ALA A 257 -0.09 -27.72 -10.91
C ALA A 257 0.56 -26.33 -11.07
N LEU A 258 0.31 -25.65 -12.19
CA LEU A 258 0.82 -24.30 -12.40
C LEU A 258 0.15 -23.26 -11.50
N VAL A 259 -1.19 -23.23 -11.40
CA VAL A 259 -1.86 -22.24 -10.53
C VAL A 259 -1.55 -22.48 -9.05
N GLU A 260 -1.38 -23.74 -8.65
CA GLU A 260 -0.90 -24.13 -7.31
C GLU A 260 0.53 -23.62 -7.06
N ALA A 261 1.44 -23.83 -8.03
CA ALA A 261 2.82 -23.34 -7.94
C ALA A 261 2.93 -21.81 -7.93
N LEU A 262 1.95 -21.11 -8.51
CA LEU A 262 1.82 -19.65 -8.50
C LEU A 262 0.98 -19.13 -7.33
N GLU A 263 0.62 -20.00 -6.38
CA GLU A 263 -0.15 -19.68 -5.17
C GLU A 263 -1.47 -18.96 -5.44
N TYR A 264 -2.06 -19.24 -6.61
CA TYR A 264 -3.31 -18.62 -7.04
C TYR A 264 -3.27 -17.08 -7.08
N ILE A 265 -2.08 -16.48 -7.16
CA ILE A 265 -1.90 -15.03 -7.20
C ILE A 265 -2.21 -14.53 -8.62
N PRO A 266 -3.26 -13.71 -8.82
CA PRO A 266 -3.71 -13.28 -10.15
C PRO A 266 -2.64 -12.60 -10.98
N LEU A 267 -1.78 -11.79 -10.35
CA LEU A 267 -0.67 -11.15 -11.04
C LEU A 267 0.34 -12.18 -11.55
N ALA A 268 0.76 -13.12 -10.71
CA ALA A 268 1.70 -14.18 -11.10
C ALA A 268 1.12 -15.06 -12.22
N ILE A 269 -0.17 -15.39 -12.16
CA ILE A 269 -0.89 -16.12 -13.22
C ILE A 269 -0.93 -15.32 -14.52
N SER A 270 -1.20 -14.02 -14.43
CA SER A 270 -1.26 -13.15 -15.61
C SER A 270 0.11 -13.03 -16.29
N GLN A 271 1.17 -12.86 -15.51
CA GLN A 271 2.55 -12.87 -16.02
C GLN A 271 2.91 -14.21 -16.66
N ALA A 272 2.61 -15.33 -15.99
CA ALA A 272 2.86 -16.66 -16.54
C ALA A 272 2.08 -16.86 -17.84
N GLY A 273 0.81 -16.47 -17.89
CA GLY A 273 -0.03 -16.56 -19.08
C GLY A 273 0.51 -15.73 -20.26
N ALA A 274 0.97 -14.50 -20.01
CA ALA A 274 1.60 -13.65 -21.02
C ALA A 274 2.88 -14.30 -21.58
N TYR A 275 3.76 -14.77 -20.70
CA TYR A 275 4.99 -15.46 -21.10
C TYR A 275 4.68 -16.74 -21.90
N ILE A 276 3.77 -17.58 -21.40
CA ILE A 276 3.35 -18.82 -22.07
C ILE A 276 2.81 -18.51 -23.46
N ARG A 277 1.98 -17.49 -23.60
CA ARG A 277 1.43 -17.05 -24.90
C ARG A 277 2.54 -16.60 -25.85
N GLN A 278 3.51 -15.83 -25.36
CA GLN A 278 4.67 -15.37 -26.13
C GLN A 278 5.57 -16.53 -26.58
N GLN A 279 5.73 -17.56 -25.73
CA GLN A 279 6.58 -18.72 -26.01
C GLN A 279 5.85 -19.87 -26.73
N ALA A 280 4.52 -19.82 -26.83
CA ALA A 280 3.70 -20.86 -27.43
C ALA A 280 4.16 -21.25 -28.86
N PRO A 281 4.57 -20.32 -29.75
CA PRO A 281 5.09 -20.71 -31.07
C PRO A 281 6.34 -21.59 -31.03
N ARG A 282 7.17 -21.48 -29.97
CA ARG A 282 8.38 -22.30 -29.79
C ARG A 282 8.10 -23.68 -29.20
N THR A 283 7.00 -23.82 -28.46
CA THR A 283 6.61 -25.08 -27.79
C THR A 283 5.11 -25.35 -27.94
N PRO A 284 4.59 -25.49 -29.17
CA PRO A 284 3.15 -25.45 -29.43
C PRO A 284 2.37 -26.61 -28.82
N ARG A 285 3.04 -27.74 -28.53
CA ARG A 285 2.41 -28.94 -27.98
C ARG A 285 2.26 -28.91 -26.46
N THR A 286 3.17 -28.24 -25.75
CA THR A 286 3.28 -28.32 -24.29
C THR A 286 3.70 -27.00 -23.62
N PRO A 287 3.10 -25.85 -23.98
CA PRO A 287 3.62 -24.55 -23.55
C PRO A 287 3.50 -24.32 -22.03
N ILE A 288 2.44 -24.84 -21.40
CA ILE A 288 2.22 -24.77 -19.95
C ILE A 288 3.18 -25.68 -19.19
N ARG A 289 3.27 -26.95 -19.61
CA ARG A 289 4.21 -27.91 -19.01
C ARG A 289 5.65 -27.40 -19.09
N LYS A 290 6.05 -26.83 -20.23
CA LYS A 290 7.39 -26.25 -20.39
C LYS A 290 7.65 -25.12 -19.42
N TYR A 291 6.67 -24.23 -19.21
CA TYR A 291 6.78 -23.18 -18.21
C TYR A 291 6.92 -23.76 -16.81
N LEU A 292 6.10 -24.76 -16.46
CA LEU A 292 6.14 -25.41 -15.15
C LEU A 292 7.50 -26.06 -14.87
N GLU A 293 8.05 -26.79 -15.85
CA GLU A 293 9.40 -27.39 -15.77
C GLU A 293 10.47 -26.30 -15.55
N ASP A 294 10.42 -25.21 -16.29
CA ASP A 294 11.34 -24.08 -16.10
C ASP A 294 11.15 -23.42 -14.72
N PHE A 295 9.90 -23.26 -14.26
CA PHE A 295 9.56 -22.65 -12.97
C PHE A 295 10.02 -23.49 -11.77
N GLN A 296 9.98 -24.81 -11.90
CA GLN A 296 10.41 -25.76 -10.86
C GLN A 296 11.91 -26.06 -10.92
N LYS A 297 12.62 -25.66 -11.99
CA LYS A 297 14.03 -26.01 -12.22
C LYS A 297 14.97 -25.60 -11.08
N ASN A 298 14.85 -24.34 -10.63
CA ASN A 298 15.57 -23.79 -9.49
C ASN A 298 15.04 -22.38 -9.16
N GLU A 299 15.43 -21.85 -8.00
CA GLU A 299 15.00 -20.53 -7.55
C GLU A 299 15.43 -19.39 -8.47
N GLN A 300 16.62 -19.46 -9.07
CA GLN A 300 17.10 -18.42 -10.01
C GLN A 300 16.16 -18.31 -11.21
N ARG A 301 15.76 -19.46 -11.75
CA ARG A 301 14.86 -19.52 -12.90
C ARG A 301 13.47 -19.05 -12.51
N LYS A 302 12.94 -19.50 -11.36
CA LYS A 302 11.66 -19.04 -10.80
C LYS A 302 11.63 -17.52 -10.66
N PHE A 303 12.63 -16.93 -10.01
CA PHE A 303 12.79 -15.48 -9.88
C PHE A 303 12.84 -14.80 -11.25
N SER A 304 13.64 -15.29 -12.20
CA SER A 304 13.76 -14.69 -13.54
C SER A 304 12.47 -14.71 -14.36
N LEU A 305 11.56 -15.65 -14.09
CA LEU A 305 10.26 -15.72 -14.75
C LEU A 305 9.26 -14.74 -14.13
N LEU A 306 9.26 -14.61 -12.80
CA LEU A 306 8.36 -13.72 -12.07
C LEU A 306 8.83 -12.26 -12.05
N ASN A 307 10.13 -12.01 -12.26
CA ASN A 307 10.70 -10.67 -12.26
C ASN A 307 10.58 -9.92 -13.60
N ARG A 308 9.92 -10.53 -14.61
CA ARG A 308 9.75 -9.91 -15.92
C ARG A 308 8.70 -8.82 -15.87
N ASP A 309 9.04 -7.69 -16.49
CA ASP A 309 8.12 -6.58 -16.72
C ASP A 309 7.76 -6.51 -18.20
N GLU A 310 6.70 -7.21 -18.59
CA GLU A 310 6.24 -7.25 -19.98
C GLU A 310 5.23 -6.13 -20.32
N GLY A 311 5.03 -5.17 -19.40
CA GLY A 311 4.08 -4.07 -19.59
C GLY A 311 2.61 -4.53 -19.47
N ASP A 312 1.75 -3.66 -18.95
CA ASP A 312 0.29 -3.84 -19.01
C ASP A 312 -0.37 -2.46 -19.05
N LEU A 313 -1.06 -2.15 -20.15
CA LEU A 313 -1.75 -0.86 -20.34
C LEU A 313 -2.88 -0.62 -19.32
N ARG A 314 -3.24 -1.64 -18.53
CA ARG A 314 -4.25 -1.58 -17.47
C ARG A 314 -3.64 -1.33 -16.09
N ARG A 315 -2.33 -1.08 -16.03
CA ARG A 315 -1.61 -0.68 -14.81
C ARG A 315 -1.04 0.71 -14.99
N ASP A 316 -0.79 1.36 -13.85
CA ASP A 316 -0.09 2.64 -13.87
C ASP A 316 1.26 2.46 -14.59
N ARG A 317 1.65 3.47 -15.36
CA ARG A 317 2.84 3.43 -16.22
C ARG A 317 4.11 3.27 -15.39
N ASP A 318 4.07 3.74 -14.16
CA ASP A 318 5.17 3.69 -13.20
C ASP A 318 5.10 2.45 -12.29
N ALA A 319 4.02 1.65 -12.38
CA ALA A 319 3.90 0.40 -11.63
C ALA A 319 4.51 -0.79 -12.41
N SER A 320 5.38 -1.55 -11.76
CA SER A 320 5.96 -2.74 -12.39
C SER A 320 4.95 -3.88 -12.56
N ASN A 321 5.02 -4.60 -13.69
CA ASN A 321 4.23 -5.82 -13.90
C ASN A 321 4.81 -7.05 -13.20
N SER A 322 5.97 -6.90 -12.56
CA SER A 322 6.61 -7.92 -11.75
C SER A 322 5.91 -8.11 -10.41
N VAL A 323 5.42 -9.32 -10.15
CA VAL A 323 4.93 -9.69 -8.80
C VAL A 323 6.05 -9.59 -7.77
N ILE A 324 7.30 -9.89 -8.15
CA ILE A 324 8.47 -9.78 -7.28
C ILE A 324 8.75 -8.33 -6.92
N VAL A 325 8.78 -7.42 -7.91
CA VAL A 325 9.00 -5.98 -7.66
C VAL A 325 7.88 -5.42 -6.80
N THR A 326 6.64 -5.88 -7.00
CA THR A 326 5.51 -5.48 -6.15
C THR A 326 5.80 -5.78 -4.68
N TRP A 327 6.31 -6.97 -4.34
CA TRP A 327 6.64 -7.30 -2.95
C TRP A 327 7.93 -6.63 -2.45
N GLN A 328 8.92 -6.41 -3.31
CA GLN A 328 10.11 -5.64 -2.95
C GLN A 328 9.77 -4.21 -2.53
N ILE A 329 8.79 -3.56 -3.19
CA ILE A 329 8.29 -2.23 -2.78
C ILE A 329 7.66 -2.28 -1.38
N SER A 330 6.86 -3.33 -1.09
CA SER A 330 6.31 -3.51 0.27
C SER A 330 7.43 -3.68 1.30
N PHE A 331 8.45 -4.46 0.96
CA PHE A 331 9.58 -4.71 1.84
C PHE A 331 10.36 -3.43 2.15
N GLU A 332 10.65 -2.63 1.13
CA GLU A 332 11.33 -1.34 1.30
C GLU A 332 10.53 -0.39 2.19
N SER A 333 9.20 -0.37 2.02
CA SER A 333 8.30 0.44 2.84
C SER A 333 8.36 0.01 4.31
N ILE A 334 8.29 -1.30 4.58
CA ILE A 334 8.43 -1.88 5.92
C ILE A 334 9.80 -1.53 6.50
N ARG A 335 10.89 -1.70 5.74
CA ARG A 335 12.24 -1.39 6.19
C ARG A 335 12.41 0.08 6.55
N SER A 336 11.85 0.99 5.75
CA SER A 336 11.91 2.42 6.02
C SER A 336 11.10 2.83 7.26
N GLU A 337 10.00 2.13 7.56
CA GLU A 337 9.12 2.44 8.69
C GLU A 337 9.57 1.75 9.99
N ARG A 338 9.98 0.48 9.90
CA ARG A 338 10.41 -0.35 11.02
C ARG A 338 11.44 -1.41 10.57
N PRO A 339 12.74 -1.11 10.63
CA PRO A 339 13.80 -2.03 10.22
C PRO A 339 13.74 -3.42 10.90
N SER A 340 13.38 -3.49 12.18
CA SER A 340 13.26 -4.76 12.92
C SER A 340 12.22 -5.71 12.33
N ALA A 341 11.09 -5.19 11.81
CA ALA A 341 10.08 -5.99 11.13
C ALA A 341 10.62 -6.55 9.80
N ALA A 342 11.42 -5.75 9.08
CA ALA A 342 12.10 -6.20 7.87
C ALA A 342 13.13 -7.31 8.16
N ASP A 343 13.87 -7.20 9.26
CA ASP A 343 14.79 -8.24 9.73
C ASP A 343 14.05 -9.52 10.15
N LEU A 344 12.91 -9.40 10.84
CA LEU A 344 12.05 -10.54 11.19
C LEU A 344 11.51 -11.25 9.94
N LEU A 345 11.02 -10.50 8.95
CA LEU A 345 10.58 -11.10 7.68
C LEU A 345 11.73 -11.80 6.96
N SER A 346 12.92 -11.21 7.02
CA SER A 346 14.14 -11.77 6.45
C SER A 346 14.47 -13.11 7.10
N LEU A 347 14.43 -13.19 8.43
CA LEU A 347 14.60 -14.42 9.20
C LEU A 347 13.55 -15.47 8.83
N MET A 348 12.26 -15.10 8.83
CA MET A 348 11.15 -15.99 8.46
C MET A 348 11.29 -16.56 7.03
N SER A 349 11.98 -15.86 6.13
CA SER A 349 12.19 -16.33 4.75
C SER A 349 13.15 -17.52 4.61
N PHE A 350 13.90 -17.86 5.67
CA PHE A 350 14.79 -19.03 5.70
C PHE A 350 14.15 -20.31 6.23
N PHE A 351 12.95 -20.22 6.81
CA PHE A 351 12.19 -21.39 7.27
C PHE A 351 11.38 -22.04 6.15
N ASP A 352 10.97 -23.28 6.38
CA ASP A 352 10.05 -23.96 5.47
C ASP A 352 8.65 -23.32 5.51
N ARG A 353 7.88 -23.51 4.43
CA ARG A 353 6.74 -22.68 4.05
C ARG A 353 5.55 -22.75 5.02
N PRO A 354 5.01 -23.93 5.38
CA PRO A 354 4.01 -24.03 6.43
C PRO A 354 4.69 -24.23 7.79
N GLY A 355 4.13 -23.60 8.81
CA GLY A 355 4.39 -24.06 10.17
C GLY A 355 5.59 -23.42 10.85
N ILE A 356 5.91 -22.14 10.60
CA ILE A 356 7.02 -21.46 11.27
C ILE A 356 6.62 -21.24 12.75
N PRO A 357 7.16 -22.00 13.72
CA PRO A 357 6.78 -21.85 15.11
C PRO A 357 7.32 -20.53 15.65
N GLU A 358 6.52 -19.84 16.44
CA GLU A 358 6.90 -18.57 17.04
C GLU A 358 8.20 -18.66 17.86
N SER A 359 8.40 -19.78 18.56
CA SER A 359 9.60 -20.06 19.33
C SER A 359 10.90 -20.01 18.51
N LEU A 360 10.85 -20.21 17.18
CA LEU A 360 12.02 -20.15 16.31
C LEU A 360 12.35 -18.74 15.81
N VAL A 361 11.39 -17.81 15.87
CA VAL A 361 11.55 -16.44 15.34
C VAL A 361 11.51 -15.38 16.43
N ARG A 362 11.07 -15.74 17.63
CA ARG A 362 11.13 -14.89 18.82
C ARG A 362 12.60 -14.80 19.29
N PRO A 363 13.17 -13.59 19.48
CA PRO A 363 14.55 -13.43 19.92
C PRO A 363 14.86 -14.18 21.24
N LEU A 364 16.03 -14.84 21.31
CA LEU A 364 16.46 -15.72 22.41
C LEU A 364 16.48 -15.09 23.82
N GLY A 365 16.31 -13.76 23.95
CA GLY A 365 16.12 -13.10 25.24
C GLY A 365 14.81 -13.46 25.96
N TYR A 366 13.92 -14.21 25.33
CA TYR A 366 12.62 -14.64 25.86
C TYR A 366 12.56 -16.06 26.42
N LEU A 367 13.59 -16.89 26.22
CA LEU A 367 13.63 -18.23 26.81
C LEU A 367 14.07 -18.16 28.28
N SER A 368 13.29 -17.47 29.13
CA SER A 368 13.50 -17.47 30.57
C SER A 368 12.61 -18.52 31.26
N SER A 369 13.30 -19.51 31.82
CA SER A 369 12.98 -20.33 33.01
C SER A 369 11.68 -21.13 33.12
N LYS A 370 10.63 -20.94 32.32
CA LYS A 370 9.41 -21.77 32.43
C LYS A 370 9.52 -23.16 31.78
N ASP A 371 10.41 -23.35 30.82
CA ASP A 371 10.59 -24.62 30.10
C ASP A 371 11.77 -25.48 30.61
N ARG A 372 12.49 -25.04 31.65
CA ARG A 372 13.64 -25.79 32.19
C ARG A 372 13.32 -26.70 33.38
N ASP A 373 12.11 -26.66 33.92
CA ASP A 373 11.74 -27.45 35.12
C ASP A 373 11.02 -28.77 34.83
N THR A 374 11.01 -29.25 33.59
CA THR A 374 10.53 -30.61 33.28
C THR A 374 11.58 -31.38 32.52
N HIS A 375 12.14 -32.39 33.19
CA HIS A 375 13.12 -33.39 32.74
C HIS A 375 14.61 -32.97 32.85
N TYR A 376 15.22 -33.25 34.00
CA TYR A 376 16.09 -34.43 34.21
C TYR A 376 16.66 -34.37 35.63
N SER A 377 16.11 -35.19 36.53
CA SER A 377 16.76 -35.54 37.80
C SER A 377 17.31 -36.95 37.66
N GLU A 378 18.63 -37.08 37.50
CA GLU A 378 19.43 -38.28 37.81
C GLU A 378 20.88 -37.77 37.84
N SER A 379 21.36 -37.41 39.02
CA SER A 379 22.19 -38.25 39.88
C SER A 379 23.57 -38.53 39.25
N GLU A 380 24.58 -37.82 39.72
CA GLU A 380 25.86 -38.44 40.01
C GLU A 380 26.62 -37.63 41.07
N ARG A 381 26.84 -38.28 42.20
CA ARG A 381 27.78 -37.87 43.24
C ARG A 381 29.18 -38.08 42.69
N ASN A 382 30.13 -37.23 43.08
CA ASN A 382 31.40 -37.68 43.65
C ASN A 382 32.11 -36.52 44.37
N GLU A 383 32.49 -36.84 45.60
CA GLU A 383 33.53 -36.27 46.46
C GLU A 383 34.86 -36.18 45.67
N GLU A 384 35.87 -35.35 45.95
CA GLU A 384 36.44 -34.88 47.21
C GLU A 384 37.60 -33.88 46.89
N ASP A 385 38.18 -33.30 47.94
CA ASP A 385 39.44 -32.53 48.06
C ASP A 385 39.48 -31.05 47.62
N SER A 386 40.08 -30.10 48.35
CA SER A 386 40.54 -29.95 49.74
C SER A 386 41.16 -28.54 49.82
N ASP A 387 40.89 -27.82 50.92
CA ASP A 387 41.80 -26.91 51.62
C ASP A 387 42.14 -25.48 51.12
N ILE A 388 41.77 -24.51 52.00
CA ILE A 388 42.56 -23.34 52.50
C ILE A 388 42.62 -22.12 51.52
N ASP A 389 42.37 -20.84 51.86
CA ASP A 389 42.46 -20.09 53.11
C ASP A 389 41.60 -18.79 53.09
N GLU A 390 41.16 -18.44 54.30
CA GLU A 390 40.99 -17.12 54.95
C GLU A 390 40.88 -15.76 54.20
N ARG A 391 39.82 -15.03 54.63
CA ARG A 391 39.73 -13.61 55.08
C ARG A 391 38.94 -12.59 54.25
N SER A 392 37.83 -12.17 54.87
CA SER A 392 37.26 -10.81 55.05
C SER A 392 37.25 -9.87 53.83
N ASP A 393 36.14 -9.23 53.47
CA ASP A 393 35.51 -8.21 54.33
C ASP A 393 34.25 -7.61 53.66
N PHE A 394 33.38 -7.04 54.50
CA PHE A 394 32.25 -6.14 54.24
C PHE A 394 31.06 -6.57 53.38
N GLY A 395 29.91 -6.70 54.06
CA GLY A 395 28.59 -6.74 53.45
C GLY A 395 28.09 -5.37 52.99
N SER A 396 27.14 -5.40 52.07
CA SER A 396 25.78 -4.92 52.34
C SER A 396 24.89 -5.31 51.17
N GLU A 397 23.88 -6.10 51.46
CA GLU A 397 22.70 -6.23 50.62
C GLU A 397 22.00 -4.85 50.57
N SER A 398 21.61 -4.41 49.39
CA SER A 398 20.19 -4.35 49.01
C SER A 398 19.94 -3.45 47.80
N ASN A 399 18.98 -3.93 46.99
CA ASN A 399 18.19 -3.23 45.97
C ASN A 399 18.77 -3.02 44.58
N SER A 400 18.72 -4.09 43.78
CA SER A 400 18.51 -3.99 42.33
C SER A 400 17.60 -5.12 41.83
N SER A 401 16.29 -5.03 42.05
CA SER A 401 15.32 -5.98 41.49
C SER A 401 14.17 -5.31 40.72
N SER A 402 14.29 -4.03 40.34
CA SER A 402 13.25 -3.31 39.59
C SER A 402 13.62 -2.94 38.15
N ALA A 403 14.82 -3.29 37.67
CA ALA A 403 15.29 -2.89 36.33
C ALA A 403 15.19 -3.98 35.25
N SER A 404 15.06 -5.27 35.62
CA SER A 404 15.05 -6.38 34.65
C SER A 404 13.67 -6.62 33.99
N SER A 405 12.57 -6.35 34.70
CA SER A 405 11.22 -6.58 34.15
C SER A 405 10.83 -5.55 33.08
N ALA A 406 11.27 -4.29 33.23
CA ALA A 406 10.96 -3.23 32.26
C ALA A 406 11.67 -3.42 30.92
N SER A 407 12.84 -4.05 30.90
CA SER A 407 13.56 -4.37 29.66
C SER A 407 12.94 -5.57 28.91
N GLU A 408 12.43 -6.56 29.63
CA GLU A 408 11.78 -7.74 29.03
C GLU A 408 10.44 -7.37 28.38
N ASP A 409 9.62 -6.56 29.07
CA ASP A 409 8.33 -6.08 28.54
C ASP A 409 8.49 -5.20 27.28
N SER A 410 9.57 -4.41 27.20
CA SER A 410 9.88 -3.54 26.06
C SER A 410 10.27 -4.33 24.80
N VAL A 411 11.06 -5.41 24.95
CA VAL A 411 11.46 -6.27 23.83
C VAL A 411 10.29 -7.09 23.30
N GLY A 412 9.40 -7.56 24.18
CA GLY A 412 8.18 -8.28 23.78
C GLY A 412 7.21 -7.42 22.99
N GLN A 413 7.00 -6.17 23.45
CA GLN A 413 6.20 -5.20 22.71
C GLN A 413 6.81 -4.90 21.34
N SER A 414 8.15 -4.83 21.25
CA SER A 414 8.83 -4.63 19.97
C SER A 414 8.59 -5.77 18.96
N PHE A 415 8.59 -7.02 19.43
CA PHE A 415 8.34 -8.18 18.58
C PHE A 415 6.87 -8.26 18.12
N GLU A 416 5.92 -8.00 19.02
CA GLU A 416 4.49 -7.97 18.65
C GLU A 416 4.20 -6.86 17.63
N ASP A 417 4.80 -5.68 17.80
CA ASP A 417 4.71 -4.61 16.82
C ASP A 417 5.30 -4.99 15.44
N ASP A 418 6.42 -5.73 15.43
CA ASP A 418 7.03 -6.25 14.19
C ASP A 418 6.05 -7.21 13.49
N LEU A 419 5.51 -8.18 14.22
CA LEU A 419 4.48 -9.09 13.71
C LEU A 419 3.25 -8.35 13.19
N GLN A 420 2.78 -7.36 13.95
CA GLN A 420 1.64 -6.55 13.55
C GLN A 420 1.90 -5.79 12.25
N MET A 421 3.12 -5.28 12.04
CA MET A 421 3.50 -4.65 10.78
C MET A 421 3.52 -5.65 9.62
N LEU A 422 4.10 -6.83 9.79
CA LEU A 422 4.15 -7.84 8.73
C LEU A 422 2.75 -8.35 8.35
N ARG A 423 1.87 -8.50 9.35
CA ARG A 423 0.46 -8.86 9.15
C ARG A 423 -0.33 -7.75 8.48
N SER A 424 -0.05 -6.48 8.80
CA SER A 424 -0.77 -5.36 8.18
C SER A 424 -0.52 -5.29 6.68
N TYR A 425 0.66 -5.70 6.20
CA TYR A 425 0.98 -5.85 4.78
C TYR A 425 0.49 -7.17 4.15
N SER A 426 -0.17 -8.03 4.92
CA SER A 426 -0.60 -9.38 4.53
C SER A 426 0.55 -10.26 4.02
N LEU A 427 1.78 -10.05 4.50
CA LEU A 427 2.96 -10.85 4.10
C LEU A 427 3.05 -12.17 4.87
N ILE A 428 2.51 -12.18 6.09
CA ILE A 428 2.39 -13.36 6.94
C ILE A 428 0.96 -13.52 7.44
N SER A 429 0.58 -14.76 7.74
CA SER A 429 -0.61 -15.11 8.50
C SER A 429 -0.24 -15.89 9.75
N MET A 430 -1.16 -15.90 10.71
CA MET A 430 -1.09 -16.77 11.88
C MET A 430 -2.24 -17.76 11.81
N ASP A 431 -2.00 -18.95 12.36
CA ASP A 431 -3.05 -19.91 12.65
C ASP A 431 -3.98 -19.43 13.78
N GLU A 432 -4.98 -20.24 14.12
CA GLU A 432 -5.95 -19.90 15.17
C GLU A 432 -5.34 -19.84 16.58
N THR A 433 -4.21 -20.53 16.79
CA THR A 433 -3.49 -20.54 18.08
C THR A 433 -2.63 -19.30 18.27
N GLY A 434 -2.17 -18.70 17.17
CA GLY A 434 -1.24 -17.57 17.17
C GLY A 434 0.23 -17.98 17.34
N GLU A 435 0.51 -19.28 17.48
CA GLU A 435 1.86 -19.81 17.74
C GLU A 435 2.58 -20.22 16.45
N VAL A 436 1.87 -20.24 15.33
CA VAL A 436 2.38 -20.72 14.05
C VAL A 436 2.16 -19.69 12.95
N PHE A 437 3.25 -19.28 12.30
CA PHE A 437 3.23 -18.37 11.18
C PHE A 437 3.29 -19.10 9.84
N GLU A 438 2.63 -18.52 8.85
CA GLU A 438 2.72 -18.93 7.46
C GLU A 438 3.18 -17.76 6.58
N MET A 439 4.04 -18.05 5.62
CA MET A 439 4.47 -17.10 4.59
C MET A 439 4.29 -17.72 3.21
N HIS A 440 3.71 -16.94 2.29
CA HIS A 440 3.66 -17.26 0.87
C HIS A 440 5.07 -17.58 0.33
N SER A 441 5.28 -18.72 -0.33
CA SER A 441 6.59 -19.12 -0.87
C SER A 441 7.12 -18.16 -1.92
N LEU A 442 6.23 -17.49 -2.65
CA LEU A 442 6.64 -16.50 -3.63
C LEU A 442 7.10 -15.20 -2.92
N VAL A 443 6.52 -14.89 -1.76
CA VAL A 443 7.01 -13.84 -0.87
C VAL A 443 8.36 -14.24 -0.28
N GLN A 444 8.52 -15.46 0.25
CA GLN A 444 9.82 -15.98 0.72
C GLN A 444 10.90 -15.89 -0.36
N LEU A 445 10.60 -16.33 -1.59
CA LEU A 445 11.49 -16.23 -2.74
C LEU A 445 11.90 -14.77 -3.01
N ALA A 446 10.93 -13.85 -2.99
CA ALA A 446 11.19 -12.43 -3.21
C ALA A 446 12.07 -11.83 -2.09
N THR A 447 11.80 -12.17 -0.83
CA THR A 447 12.58 -11.72 0.34
C THR A 447 14.02 -12.23 0.27
N ARG A 448 14.24 -13.54 0.04
CA ARG A 448 15.59 -14.11 -0.11
C ARG A 448 16.37 -13.47 -1.24
N ARG A 449 15.68 -13.13 -2.34
CA ARG A 449 16.29 -12.48 -3.49
C ARG A 449 16.65 -11.02 -3.22
N TRP A 450 15.75 -10.30 -2.55
CA TRP A 450 16.00 -8.95 -2.07
C TRP A 450 17.23 -8.88 -1.13
N LEU A 451 17.37 -9.85 -0.21
CA LEU A 451 18.57 -9.98 0.64
C LEU A 451 19.86 -10.23 -0.13
N SER A 452 19.79 -11.01 -1.21
CA SER A 452 20.96 -11.32 -2.04
C SER A 452 21.46 -10.15 -2.88
N THR A 453 20.58 -9.20 -3.22
CA THR A 453 20.93 -7.98 -3.97
C THR A 453 21.55 -6.89 -3.10
N GLU A 454 21.37 -6.96 -1.79
CA GLU A 454 21.84 -5.96 -0.82
C GLU A 454 23.18 -6.34 -0.12
N GLU A 455 23.88 -7.38 -0.57
CA GLU A 455 25.11 -7.91 0.08
C GLU A 455 24.93 -8.20 1.59
N ARG A 456 23.81 -8.82 2.01
CA ARG A 456 23.57 -9.16 3.44
C ARG A 456 23.45 -10.64 3.79
N VAL A 457 23.74 -11.54 2.84
CA VAL A 457 23.62 -12.99 3.09
C VAL A 457 24.63 -13.48 4.15
N GLU A 458 25.79 -12.84 4.29
CA GLU A 458 26.82 -13.28 5.24
C GLU A 458 26.55 -12.90 6.70
N LEU A 459 25.82 -11.81 6.99
CA LEU A 459 25.52 -11.39 8.36
C LEU A 459 24.50 -12.31 9.05
N PHE A 460 23.52 -12.81 8.30
CA PHE A 460 22.48 -13.69 8.84
C PHE A 460 22.90 -15.16 8.92
N ARG A 461 23.82 -15.60 8.05
CA ARG A 461 24.34 -16.98 8.10
C ARG A 461 25.27 -17.23 9.29
N ASN A 462 25.81 -16.17 9.88
CA ASN A 462 26.72 -16.21 11.03
C ASN A 462 26.00 -15.98 12.38
N SER A 463 24.68 -15.77 12.37
CA SER A 463 23.83 -15.53 13.56
C SER A 463 22.78 -16.61 13.81
N LEU A 464 22.68 -17.61 12.92
CA LEU A 464 22.09 -18.93 13.15
C LEU A 464 23.20 -19.89 13.58
#